data_AF-A0A1H8F6S1-F1
#
_entry.id   AF-A0A1H8F6S1-F1
#
_cell.length_a   1.000
_cell.length_b   1.000
_cell.length_c   1.000
_cell.angle_alpha   90.00
_cell.angle_beta   90.00
_cell.angle_gamma   90.00
#
_symmetry.space_group_name_H-M   'P 1'
#
loop_
_entity.id
_entity.type
_entity.pdbx_description
1 polymer ?
#
loop_
_entity_poly.entity_id
_entity_poly.type
_entity_poly.pdbx_seq_one_letter_code
_entity_poly.pdbx_strand_id
1 'polypeptide(L)'
;MCKTLITSLFMLLTFTAFSQSTLQVKKDTVIVKKAEFAIENKTRDTLGFLYSTGNGRTQFKRLELVNLGDTALAIVGQDTITYKSANIGKSLQFKVGSAGAPVAGDTSYTNASLRLGNIKVWRNGLFQYRDATDGVMIDSVNGRIRFYPALAQADRIYIESLFGVSLNFQPSTSMPTVTVQDINITLPSSGLQLTGTITPNGNTISSYQWSQLTGPNTSTITNAATQTCTITGLISGTYTFRLTVTTAGGQQVSDDATVQVYPAGGPKILRVNFSNTQAPAVPGWFNVYGPVTNNHITATDPTTGWTIDNGGATGAYWTAFGGSNGNDDSGQTTGDDSGIVPDQVLKSFWFNYSTKYTTTDNLLVAGLNTAKTYTLKLVGSRKTGVSDARYGVWRINGGAELQQNALGNTAVQTVVTGVAPDATGKIGIAVYASLNTTYGDFSYINALIIEEEQ
;
A
#
# COMPACT_ATOMS: atom_id res chain seq x y z
N MET A 1 -34.82 -109.22 -15.93
CA MET A 1 -33.70 -109.84 -15.18
C MET A 1 -32.45 -109.70 -16.06
N CYS A 2 -31.67 -108.65 -15.87
CA CYS A 2 -30.44 -108.60 -15.05
C CYS A 2 -29.29 -109.44 -15.64
N LYS A 3 -28.11 -108.78 -15.70
CA LYS A 3 -26.71 -109.29 -15.70
C LYS A 3 -26.00 -109.25 -17.06
N THR A 4 -24.76 -108.76 -17.23
CA THR A 4 -23.77 -107.96 -16.45
C THR A 4 -22.60 -107.72 -17.45
N LEU A 5 -22.06 -106.49 -17.61
CA LEU A 5 -20.71 -106.02 -17.17
C LEU A 5 -19.50 -106.76 -17.80
N ILE A 6 -18.36 -106.16 -18.22
CA ILE A 6 -17.88 -104.78 -18.41
C ILE A 6 -16.44 -104.89 -19.02
N THR A 7 -16.06 -103.98 -19.95
CA THR A 7 -14.69 -103.44 -20.28
C THR A 7 -13.52 -104.38 -20.66
N SER A 8 -12.55 -104.09 -21.55
CA SER A 8 -12.15 -102.97 -22.43
C SER A 8 -10.92 -103.43 -23.24
N LEU A 9 -10.69 -102.93 -24.47
CA LEU A 9 -9.46 -102.19 -24.91
C LEU A 9 -9.32 -102.09 -26.45
N PHE A 10 -9.61 -100.88 -26.95
CA PHE A 10 -9.04 -100.10 -28.07
C PHE A 10 -8.41 -100.74 -29.33
N MET A 11 -8.90 -100.33 -30.52
CA MET A 11 -8.03 -100.02 -31.67
C MET A 11 -8.56 -98.83 -32.49
N LEU A 12 -7.61 -97.97 -32.86
CA LEU A 12 -7.64 -96.64 -33.49
C LEU A 12 -8.36 -96.57 -34.85
N LEU A 13 -9.20 -95.54 -35.04
CA LEU A 13 -9.51 -94.96 -36.36
C LEU A 13 -8.74 -93.62 -36.50
N THR A 14 -7.87 -93.52 -37.49
CA THR A 14 -7.16 -92.30 -37.87
C THR A 14 -7.99 -91.48 -38.87
N PHE A 15 -8.44 -90.29 -38.50
CA PHE A 15 -8.87 -89.27 -39.46
C PHE A 15 -7.74 -88.26 -39.67
N THR A 16 -7.30 -88.10 -40.92
CA THR A 16 -6.37 -87.05 -41.33
C THR A 16 -7.05 -85.69 -41.23
N ALA A 17 -6.55 -84.81 -40.36
CA ALA A 17 -6.94 -83.41 -40.34
C ALA A 17 -6.16 -82.65 -41.44
N PHE A 18 -6.87 -82.02 -42.37
CA PHE A 18 -6.26 -81.09 -43.32
C PHE A 18 -5.87 -79.80 -42.57
N SER A 19 -4.58 -79.46 -42.61
CA SER A 19 -4.09 -78.15 -42.20
C SER A 19 -4.68 -77.08 -43.12
N GLN A 20 -5.21 -76.00 -42.55
CA GLN A 20 -5.64 -74.83 -43.30
C GLN A 20 -4.40 -74.13 -43.87
N SER A 21 -4.28 -74.11 -45.20
CA SER A 21 -3.20 -73.42 -45.91
C SER A 21 -3.16 -71.95 -45.48
N THR A 22 -2.08 -71.54 -44.81
CA THR A 22 -1.87 -70.13 -44.46
C THR A 22 -1.66 -69.36 -45.77
N LEU A 23 -2.48 -68.35 -46.03
CA LEU A 23 -2.37 -67.51 -47.22
C LEU A 23 -1.11 -66.64 -47.09
N GLN A 24 0.04 -67.14 -47.59
CA GLN A 24 1.25 -66.33 -47.70
C GLN A 24 1.23 -65.55 -49.01
N VAL A 25 0.94 -64.26 -48.92
CA VAL A 25 1.10 -63.34 -50.04
C VAL A 25 2.60 -63.06 -50.20
N LYS A 26 3.20 -63.50 -51.31
CA LYS A 26 4.52 -63.05 -51.75
C LYS A 26 4.43 -62.48 -53.18
N LYS A 27 4.90 -61.23 -53.28
CA LYS A 27 4.98 -60.30 -54.42
C LYS A 27 3.74 -59.44 -54.71
N ASP A 28 3.86 -58.20 -54.22
CA ASP A 28 3.47 -56.87 -54.70
C ASP A 28 2.04 -56.55 -55.17
N THR A 29 1.13 -57.50 -55.35
CA THR A 29 -0.28 -57.11 -55.64
C THR A 29 -1.28 -58.15 -55.17
N VAL A 30 -2.27 -57.70 -54.37
CA VAL A 30 -3.49 -58.46 -54.09
C VAL A 30 -4.58 -57.90 -55.01
N ILE A 31 -5.11 -58.73 -55.93
CA ILE A 31 -6.23 -58.34 -56.79
C ILE A 31 -7.49 -59.07 -56.31
N VAL A 32 -8.46 -58.32 -55.79
CA VAL A 32 -9.76 -58.87 -55.38
C VAL A 32 -10.80 -58.50 -56.44
N LYS A 33 -11.22 -59.47 -57.27
CA LYS A 33 -12.05 -59.20 -58.45
C LYS A 33 -13.57 -59.29 -58.22
N LYS A 34 -14.02 -59.94 -57.14
CA LYS A 34 -15.45 -60.23 -56.86
C LYS A 34 -15.82 -60.27 -55.37
N ALA A 35 -14.98 -59.67 -54.53
CA ALA A 35 -15.18 -59.61 -53.08
C ALA A 35 -14.60 -58.29 -52.54
N GLU A 36 -14.86 -57.99 -51.28
CA GLU A 36 -14.27 -56.86 -50.58
C GLU A 36 -13.02 -57.32 -49.80
N PHE A 37 -11.97 -56.50 -49.82
CA PHE A 37 -10.81 -56.69 -48.96
C PHE A 37 -10.90 -55.69 -47.81
N ALA A 38 -11.39 -56.15 -46.66
CA ALA A 38 -11.46 -55.35 -45.44
C ALA A 38 -10.21 -55.60 -44.58
N ILE A 39 -9.43 -54.54 -44.32
CA ILE A 39 -8.43 -54.53 -43.24
C ILE A 39 -9.08 -53.87 -42.04
N GLU A 40 -9.49 -54.65 -41.06
CA GLU A 40 -10.01 -54.12 -39.80
C GLU A 40 -8.89 -53.91 -38.78
N ASN A 41 -8.65 -52.65 -38.42
CA ASN A 41 -7.82 -52.33 -37.26
C ASN A 41 -8.67 -52.39 -35.99
N LYS A 42 -8.35 -53.31 -35.06
CA LYS A 42 -9.09 -53.50 -33.80
C LYS A 42 -8.74 -52.48 -32.70
N THR A 43 -7.82 -51.55 -32.93
CA THR A 43 -7.59 -50.44 -31.99
C THR A 43 -8.78 -49.49 -32.04
N ARG A 44 -9.69 -49.57 -31.07
CA ARG A 44 -10.76 -48.57 -30.89
C ARG A 44 -10.13 -47.26 -30.39
N ASP A 45 -10.72 -46.14 -30.79
CA ASP A 45 -10.41 -44.79 -30.28
C ASP A 45 -8.99 -44.24 -30.53
N THR A 46 -8.26 -44.78 -31.51
CA THR A 46 -6.96 -44.23 -31.93
C THR A 46 -7.05 -43.63 -33.33
N LEU A 47 -7.03 -42.30 -33.44
CA LEU A 47 -6.87 -41.60 -34.71
C LEU A 47 -5.48 -41.87 -35.31
N GLY A 48 -5.43 -42.26 -36.57
CA GLY A 48 -4.20 -42.60 -37.26
C GLY A 48 -4.39 -42.81 -38.75
N PHE A 49 -3.31 -43.16 -39.45
CA PHE A 49 -3.30 -43.36 -40.89
C PHE A 49 -2.36 -44.51 -41.28
N LEU A 50 -2.58 -45.09 -42.46
CA LEU A 50 -1.66 -46.05 -43.05
C LEU A 50 -0.51 -45.29 -43.73
N TYR A 51 0.72 -45.62 -43.34
CA TYR A 51 1.95 -44.99 -43.80
C TYR A 51 2.83 -46.00 -44.54
N SER A 52 3.28 -45.67 -45.75
CA SER A 52 4.24 -46.48 -46.49
C SER A 52 5.65 -46.26 -45.93
N THR A 53 6.30 -47.34 -45.51
CA THR A 53 7.69 -47.32 -44.99
C THR A 53 8.74 -47.52 -46.09
N GLY A 54 8.30 -47.65 -47.35
CA GLY A 54 9.15 -48.12 -48.45
C GLY A 54 9.18 -49.65 -48.58
N ASN A 55 9.78 -50.16 -49.66
CA ASN A 55 9.93 -51.60 -49.94
C ASN A 55 8.61 -52.41 -49.87
N GLY A 56 7.49 -51.81 -50.30
CA GLY A 56 6.19 -52.47 -50.35
C GLY A 56 5.52 -52.73 -48.99
N ARG A 57 6.02 -52.11 -47.90
CA ARG A 57 5.45 -52.27 -46.55
C ARG A 57 4.67 -51.03 -46.12
N THR A 58 3.46 -51.25 -45.64
CA THR A 58 2.59 -50.23 -45.04
C THR A 58 2.37 -50.56 -43.56
N GLN A 59 2.43 -49.54 -42.70
CA GLN A 59 2.16 -49.66 -41.27
C GLN A 59 1.09 -48.66 -40.82
N PHE A 60 0.29 -49.01 -39.82
CA PHE A 60 -0.56 -48.03 -39.14
C PHE A 60 0.31 -47.16 -38.23
N LYS A 61 0.26 -45.85 -38.41
CA LYS A 61 0.92 -44.88 -37.53
C LYS A 61 -0.14 -44.05 -36.82
N ARG A 62 0.03 -43.86 -35.52
CA ARG A 62 -0.79 -42.92 -34.75
C ARG A 62 -0.61 -41.52 -35.31
N LEU A 63 -1.69 -40.75 -35.39
CA LEU A 63 -1.61 -39.34 -35.75
C LEU A 63 -0.92 -38.60 -34.59
N GLU A 64 0.31 -38.15 -34.82
CA GLU A 64 1.06 -37.31 -33.88
C GLU A 64 1.24 -35.93 -34.50
N LEU A 65 0.49 -34.96 -33.96
CA LEU A 65 0.63 -33.56 -34.31
C LEU A 65 1.72 -32.93 -33.44
N VAL A 66 2.72 -32.35 -34.08
CA VAL A 66 3.76 -31.55 -33.43
C VAL A 66 3.44 -30.09 -33.63
N ASN A 67 3.40 -29.36 -32.52
CA ASN A 67 3.29 -27.92 -32.54
C ASN A 67 4.65 -27.34 -32.97
N LEU A 68 4.67 -26.61 -34.10
CA LEU A 68 5.86 -25.96 -34.66
C LEU A 68 5.87 -24.44 -34.39
N GLY A 69 4.97 -23.97 -33.52
CA GLY A 69 4.80 -22.57 -33.17
C GLY A 69 3.40 -22.06 -33.49
N ASP A 70 3.25 -20.74 -33.45
CA ASP A 70 1.95 -20.05 -33.46
C ASP A 70 1.13 -20.19 -34.76
N THR A 71 1.75 -20.67 -35.85
CA THR A 71 1.16 -20.66 -37.20
C THR A 71 1.22 -22.00 -37.93
N ALA A 72 1.72 -23.05 -37.28
CA ALA A 72 1.96 -24.33 -37.94
C ALA A 72 1.83 -25.54 -37.01
N LEU A 73 1.15 -26.56 -37.51
CA LEU A 73 1.23 -27.92 -36.98
C LEU A 73 1.85 -28.81 -38.06
N ALA A 74 2.70 -29.73 -37.64
CA ALA A 74 3.21 -30.77 -38.53
C ALA A 74 2.76 -32.15 -38.05
N ILE A 75 2.57 -33.05 -39.00
CA ILE A 75 2.58 -34.48 -38.72
C ILE A 75 4.04 -34.93 -38.84
N VAL A 76 4.55 -35.65 -37.83
CA VAL A 76 5.98 -36.06 -37.80
C VAL A 76 6.37 -36.84 -39.06
N GLY A 77 7.25 -36.25 -39.87
CA GLY A 77 7.78 -36.83 -41.11
C GLY A 77 6.94 -36.57 -42.37
N GLN A 78 6.07 -35.56 -42.36
CA GLN A 78 5.22 -35.13 -43.48
C GLN A 78 5.32 -33.60 -43.69
N ASP A 79 4.65 -33.09 -44.73
CA ASP A 79 4.54 -31.66 -45.00
C ASP A 79 3.80 -30.90 -43.88
N THR A 80 4.20 -29.66 -43.66
CA THR A 80 3.65 -28.79 -42.61
C THR A 80 2.30 -28.22 -43.04
N ILE A 81 1.26 -28.38 -42.21
CA ILE A 81 0.00 -27.67 -42.42
C ILE A 81 0.15 -26.30 -41.79
N THR A 82 0.27 -25.28 -42.63
CA THR A 82 0.32 -23.89 -42.19
C THR A 82 -1.09 -23.34 -42.07
N TYR A 83 -1.49 -22.85 -40.89
CA TYR A 83 -2.75 -22.14 -40.72
C TYR A 83 -2.43 -20.65 -40.65
N LYS A 84 -2.96 -19.85 -41.57
CA LYS A 84 -2.85 -18.38 -41.49
C LYS A 84 -3.84 -17.83 -40.48
N SER A 85 -3.51 -17.89 -39.18
CA SER A 85 -4.13 -17.02 -38.17
C SER A 85 -3.25 -15.78 -38.02
N ALA A 86 -3.44 -14.80 -38.91
CA ALA A 86 -2.63 -13.57 -38.92
C ALA A 86 -2.76 -12.70 -37.65
N ASN A 87 -3.58 -13.09 -36.66
CA ASN A 87 -3.87 -12.31 -35.46
C ASN A 87 -4.22 -13.21 -34.27
N ILE A 88 -3.27 -13.99 -33.77
CA ILE A 88 -3.43 -14.63 -32.45
C ILE A 88 -3.31 -13.55 -31.36
N GLY A 89 -4.45 -13.09 -30.83
CA GLY A 89 -4.45 -12.27 -29.62
C GLY A 89 -3.94 -13.09 -28.43
N LYS A 90 -3.14 -12.48 -27.55
CA LYS A 90 -2.83 -13.13 -26.27
C LYS A 90 -4.07 -13.08 -25.38
N SER A 91 -4.27 -14.14 -24.59
CA SER A 91 -5.32 -14.20 -23.58
C SER A 91 -4.77 -13.95 -22.18
N LEU A 92 -5.64 -13.45 -21.32
CA LEU A 92 -5.37 -13.22 -19.92
C LEU A 92 -6.20 -14.17 -19.08
N GLN A 93 -5.55 -14.89 -18.15
CA GLN A 93 -6.25 -15.75 -17.21
C GLN A 93 -5.83 -15.43 -15.78
N PHE A 94 -6.80 -15.37 -14.88
CA PHE A 94 -6.53 -15.32 -13.45
C PHE A 94 -7.60 -16.08 -12.66
N LYS A 95 -7.22 -16.50 -11.45
CA LYS A 95 -8.14 -17.07 -10.46
C LYS A 95 -8.35 -16.03 -9.37
N VAL A 96 -9.60 -15.67 -9.12
CA VAL A 96 -9.99 -14.69 -8.10
C VAL A 96 -9.48 -15.13 -6.73
N GLY A 97 -8.81 -14.20 -6.02
CA GLY A 97 -8.16 -14.44 -4.73
C GLY A 97 -6.74 -15.01 -4.80
N SER A 98 -6.15 -15.15 -6.00
CA SER A 98 -4.71 -15.48 -6.14
C SER A 98 -3.85 -14.23 -6.04
N ALA A 99 -2.57 -14.38 -5.70
CA ALA A 99 -1.64 -13.25 -5.54
C ALA A 99 -1.66 -12.31 -6.76
N GLY A 100 -1.95 -11.03 -6.53
CA GLY A 100 -2.04 -9.97 -7.55
C GLY A 100 -3.34 -9.96 -8.37
N ALA A 101 -4.23 -10.94 -8.24
CA ALA A 101 -5.51 -10.99 -8.96
C ALA A 101 -6.63 -10.27 -8.17
N PRO A 102 -7.73 -9.87 -8.84
CA PRO A 102 -8.95 -9.43 -8.17
C PRO A 102 -9.41 -10.40 -7.08
N VAL A 103 -10.08 -9.89 -6.06
CA VAL A 103 -10.61 -10.66 -4.92
C VAL A 103 -12.14 -10.80 -5.00
N ALA A 104 -12.69 -11.69 -4.18
CA ALA A 104 -14.14 -11.84 -4.08
C ALA A 104 -14.78 -10.52 -3.60
N GLY A 105 -15.86 -10.10 -4.26
CA GLY A 105 -16.54 -8.83 -4.02
C GLY A 105 -16.14 -7.72 -4.99
N ASP A 106 -15.00 -7.85 -5.69
CA ASP A 106 -14.63 -6.88 -6.71
C ASP A 106 -15.67 -6.83 -7.83
N THR A 107 -16.15 -5.62 -8.11
CA THR A 107 -17.13 -5.38 -9.17
C THR A 107 -16.47 -5.11 -10.51
N SER A 108 -15.14 -5.01 -10.57
CA SER A 108 -14.44 -4.69 -11.81
C SER A 108 -12.96 -5.04 -11.83
N TYR A 109 -12.43 -5.20 -13.05
CA TYR A 109 -11.00 -5.35 -13.33
C TYR A 109 -10.57 -4.29 -14.36
N THR A 110 -9.42 -3.64 -14.14
CA THR A 110 -8.88 -2.63 -15.06
C THR A 110 -7.53 -3.07 -15.60
N ASN A 111 -7.33 -2.88 -16.90
CA ASN A 111 -6.07 -3.15 -17.58
C ASN A 111 -6.00 -2.28 -18.85
N ALA A 112 -4.90 -1.54 -19.01
CA ALA A 112 -4.75 -0.59 -20.11
C ALA A 112 -4.89 -1.24 -21.50
N SER A 113 -4.51 -2.51 -21.66
CA SER A 113 -4.67 -3.26 -22.91
C SER A 113 -6.15 -3.54 -23.27
N LEU A 114 -7.09 -3.38 -22.32
CA LEU A 114 -8.53 -3.56 -22.55
C LEU A 114 -9.19 -2.33 -23.18
N ARG A 115 -8.47 -1.20 -23.36
CA ARG A 115 -9.04 0.02 -23.94
C ARG A 115 -9.55 -0.12 -25.38
N LEU A 116 -9.24 -1.25 -26.00
CA LEU A 116 -9.63 -1.57 -27.37
C LEU A 116 -11.06 -2.10 -27.49
N GLY A 117 -11.69 -2.53 -26.38
CA GLY A 117 -13.12 -2.91 -26.33
C GLY A 117 -13.51 -4.20 -27.06
N ASN A 118 -12.61 -4.81 -27.83
CA ASN A 118 -12.85 -6.03 -28.61
C ASN A 118 -12.29 -7.26 -27.89
N ILE A 119 -12.95 -7.64 -26.80
CA ILE A 119 -12.57 -8.78 -25.96
C ILE A 119 -13.75 -9.73 -25.77
N LYS A 120 -13.41 -10.98 -25.50
CA LYS A 120 -14.35 -12.00 -25.00
C LYS A 120 -13.99 -12.34 -23.57
N VAL A 121 -14.99 -12.48 -22.71
CA VAL A 121 -14.80 -12.80 -21.29
C VAL A 121 -15.52 -14.10 -20.97
N TRP A 122 -14.82 -15.02 -20.32
CA TRP A 122 -15.39 -16.23 -19.74
C TRP A 122 -15.19 -16.22 -18.24
N ARG A 123 -16.22 -16.67 -17.53
CA ARG A 123 -16.20 -16.91 -16.09
C ARG A 123 -16.53 -18.37 -15.86
N ASN A 124 -15.61 -19.09 -15.22
CA ASN A 124 -15.76 -20.53 -14.95
C ASN A 124 -16.08 -21.37 -16.20
N GLY A 125 -15.52 -20.98 -17.35
CA GLY A 125 -15.73 -21.64 -18.64
C GLY A 125 -16.99 -21.20 -19.38
N LEU A 126 -17.85 -20.37 -18.79
CA LEU A 126 -19.06 -19.84 -19.44
C LEU A 126 -18.78 -18.47 -20.06
N PHE A 127 -19.13 -18.32 -21.34
CA PHE A 127 -19.03 -17.05 -22.04
C PHE A 127 -19.99 -16.04 -21.41
N GLN A 128 -19.50 -14.84 -21.11
CA GLN A 128 -20.27 -13.80 -20.44
C GLN A 128 -20.94 -12.89 -21.48
N TYR A 129 -22.22 -12.59 -21.31
CA TYR A 129 -22.93 -11.63 -22.14
C TYR A 129 -22.34 -10.24 -21.94
N ARG A 130 -22.08 -9.55 -23.06
CA ARG A 130 -21.61 -8.17 -23.05
C ARG A 130 -22.76 -7.22 -22.81
N ASP A 131 -22.46 -6.17 -22.05
CA ASP A 131 -23.32 -5.04 -21.78
C ASP A 131 -24.68 -5.43 -21.18
N ALA A 132 -24.66 -6.46 -20.34
CA ALA A 132 -25.82 -7.08 -19.70
C ALA A 132 -25.67 -7.12 -18.17
N THR A 133 -26.80 -7.07 -17.47
CA THR A 133 -26.87 -7.05 -16.00
C THR A 133 -26.58 -8.41 -15.33
N ASP A 134 -26.41 -9.46 -16.11
CA ASP A 134 -26.07 -10.84 -15.70
C ASP A 134 -24.76 -11.33 -16.36
N GLY A 135 -23.96 -10.42 -16.90
CA GLY A 135 -22.68 -10.73 -17.54
C GLY A 135 -21.61 -9.71 -17.21
N VAL A 136 -21.09 -9.02 -18.23
CA VAL A 136 -20.03 -8.02 -18.07
C VAL A 136 -20.33 -6.74 -18.83
N MET A 137 -20.02 -5.59 -18.24
CA MET A 137 -20.00 -4.31 -18.95
C MET A 137 -18.55 -3.95 -19.30
N ILE A 138 -18.27 -3.63 -20.57
CA ILE A 138 -16.91 -3.31 -21.00
C ILE A 138 -16.79 -1.80 -21.22
N ASP A 139 -16.04 -1.14 -20.34
CA ASP A 139 -15.63 0.26 -20.46
C ASP A 139 -14.29 0.31 -21.21
N SER A 140 -14.38 0.43 -22.54
CA SER A 140 -13.21 0.54 -23.42
C SER A 140 -12.47 1.87 -23.27
N VAL A 141 -13.09 2.93 -22.75
CA VAL A 141 -12.39 4.22 -22.59
C VAL A 141 -11.35 4.10 -21.48
N ASN A 142 -11.74 3.48 -20.37
CA ASN A 142 -10.86 3.33 -19.20
C ASN A 142 -10.12 1.99 -19.16
N GLY A 143 -10.45 1.06 -20.07
CA GLY A 143 -9.87 -0.28 -20.10
C GLY A 143 -10.34 -1.12 -18.91
N ARG A 144 -11.63 -1.04 -18.59
CA ARG A 144 -12.23 -1.65 -17.40
C ARG A 144 -13.35 -2.61 -17.79
N ILE A 145 -13.41 -3.75 -17.13
CA ILE A 145 -14.54 -4.71 -17.20
C ILE A 145 -15.26 -4.62 -15.87
N ARG A 146 -16.58 -4.40 -15.87
CA ARG A 146 -17.42 -4.57 -14.67
C ARG A 146 -18.13 -5.91 -14.73
N PHE A 147 -18.16 -6.64 -13.61
CA PHE A 147 -18.75 -7.96 -13.49
C PHE A 147 -20.08 -7.90 -12.77
N TYR A 148 -21.10 -8.55 -13.35
CA TYR A 148 -22.42 -8.71 -12.76
C TYR A 148 -22.83 -10.18 -12.79
N PRO A 149 -22.96 -10.87 -11.64
CA PRO A 149 -22.66 -10.37 -10.29
C PRO A 149 -21.16 -10.12 -10.07
N ALA A 150 -20.82 -9.46 -8.96
CA ALA A 150 -19.43 -9.26 -8.54
C ALA A 150 -18.65 -10.58 -8.50
N LEU A 151 -17.32 -10.48 -8.60
CA LEU A 151 -16.44 -11.64 -8.62
C LEU A 151 -16.59 -12.46 -7.32
N ALA A 152 -16.62 -13.78 -7.45
CA ALA A 152 -16.72 -14.71 -6.33
C ALA A 152 -15.38 -15.41 -6.11
N GLN A 153 -15.15 -15.88 -4.88
CA GLN A 153 -13.91 -16.55 -4.52
C GLN A 153 -13.67 -17.76 -5.43
N ALA A 154 -12.42 -17.90 -5.91
CA ALA A 154 -11.98 -18.97 -6.81
C ALA A 154 -12.59 -18.97 -8.23
N ASP A 155 -13.34 -17.93 -8.61
CA ASP A 155 -13.74 -17.73 -10.00
C ASP A 155 -12.52 -17.75 -10.93
N ARG A 156 -12.66 -18.45 -12.05
CA ARG A 156 -11.67 -18.49 -13.12
C ARG A 156 -12.11 -17.54 -14.21
N ILE A 157 -11.39 -16.45 -14.37
CA ILE A 157 -11.64 -15.46 -15.42
C ILE A 157 -10.66 -15.67 -16.55
N TYR A 158 -11.18 -15.78 -17.75
CA TYR A 158 -10.41 -15.84 -18.99
C TYR A 158 -10.87 -14.72 -19.91
N ILE A 159 -9.94 -13.90 -20.38
CA ILE A 159 -10.20 -12.77 -21.26
C ILE A 159 -9.37 -12.98 -22.52
N GLU A 160 -10.04 -13.09 -23.65
CA GLU A 160 -9.39 -13.19 -24.96
C GLU A 160 -9.48 -11.83 -25.65
N SER A 161 -8.35 -11.34 -26.16
CA SER A 161 -8.36 -10.21 -27.08
C SER A 161 -8.61 -10.68 -28.50
N LEU A 162 -9.45 -9.95 -29.22
CA LEU A 162 -9.65 -10.16 -30.64
C LEU A 162 -8.64 -9.28 -31.41
N PHE A 163 -8.24 -9.74 -32.61
CA PHE A 163 -7.40 -8.98 -33.54
C PHE A 163 -5.93 -8.76 -33.13
N GLY A 164 -5.27 -9.76 -32.52
CA GLY A 164 -3.79 -9.78 -32.42
C GLY A 164 -3.18 -8.89 -31.32
N VAL A 165 -3.98 -8.45 -30.35
CA VAL A 165 -3.50 -7.63 -29.23
C VAL A 165 -2.81 -8.51 -28.17
N SER A 166 -1.72 -8.03 -27.57
CA SER A 166 -1.13 -8.69 -26.41
C SER A 166 -1.77 -8.18 -25.11
N LEU A 167 -2.49 -9.06 -24.41
CA LEU A 167 -2.92 -8.84 -23.02
C LEU A 167 -1.81 -9.31 -22.08
N ASN A 168 -1.35 -8.45 -21.18
CA ASN A 168 -0.48 -8.80 -20.08
C ASN A 168 -1.26 -8.72 -18.77
N PHE A 169 -0.97 -9.60 -17.82
CA PHE A 169 -1.55 -9.46 -16.48
C PHE A 169 -1.04 -8.18 -15.83
N GLN A 170 -1.98 -7.35 -15.39
CA GLN A 170 -1.71 -6.21 -14.53
C GLN A 170 -2.19 -6.59 -13.13
N PRO A 171 -1.27 -6.78 -12.16
CA PRO A 171 -1.69 -6.99 -10.78
C PRO A 171 -2.42 -5.74 -10.28
N SER A 172 -3.34 -5.90 -9.32
CA SER A 172 -3.98 -4.73 -8.71
C SER A 172 -2.90 -3.81 -8.14
N THR A 173 -2.88 -2.54 -8.59
CA THR A 173 -1.85 -1.56 -8.20
C THR A 173 -2.16 -0.87 -6.89
N SER A 174 -3.22 -1.28 -6.20
CA SER A 174 -3.76 -0.55 -5.06
C SER A 174 -3.39 -1.29 -3.77
N MET A 175 -2.09 -1.35 -3.45
CA MET A 175 -1.65 -1.87 -2.14
C MET A 175 -2.38 -1.13 -1.01
N PRO A 176 -2.77 -1.80 0.08
CA PRO A 176 -3.29 -1.08 1.25
C PRO A 176 -2.22 -0.12 1.78
N THR A 177 -2.62 1.00 2.37
CA THR A 177 -1.71 1.82 3.17
C THR A 177 -1.99 1.58 4.64
N VAL A 178 -0.93 1.61 5.45
CA VAL A 178 -1.00 1.54 6.91
C VAL A 178 -0.19 2.70 7.47
N THR A 179 -0.72 3.38 8.47
CA THR A 179 0.01 4.38 9.25
C THR A 179 -0.21 4.16 10.74
N VAL A 180 0.81 4.39 11.56
CA VAL A 180 0.75 4.37 13.01
C VAL A 180 1.39 5.66 13.54
N GLN A 181 0.83 6.23 14.59
CA GLN A 181 1.32 7.48 15.16
C GLN A 181 2.38 7.24 16.22
N ASP A 182 3.42 8.08 16.21
CA ASP A 182 4.39 8.20 17.30
C ASP A 182 3.72 8.74 18.57
N ILE A 183 4.14 8.26 19.75
CA ILE A 183 3.53 8.64 21.02
C ILE A 183 4.59 8.92 22.09
N ASN A 184 4.37 9.99 22.85
CA ASN A 184 5.09 10.26 24.08
C ASN A 184 4.21 9.90 25.29
N ILE A 185 4.75 9.20 26.28
CA ILE A 185 4.07 8.95 27.56
C ILE A 185 4.99 9.21 28.75
N THR A 186 4.40 9.48 29.91
CA THR A 186 5.12 9.61 31.19
C THR A 186 4.63 8.54 32.15
N LEU A 187 5.54 7.93 32.90
CA LEU A 187 5.18 6.96 33.95
C LEU A 187 4.54 7.65 35.17
N PRO A 188 3.73 6.93 35.96
CA PRO A 188 3.18 5.62 35.64
C PRO A 188 2.10 5.74 34.56
N SER A 189 2.18 4.87 33.54
CA SER A 189 1.12 4.66 32.56
C SER A 189 0.40 3.35 32.89
N SER A 190 -0.93 3.35 32.89
CA SER A 190 -1.74 2.14 33.11
C SER A 190 -1.77 1.21 31.89
N GLY A 191 -1.17 1.63 30.77
CA GLY A 191 -1.12 0.90 29.51
C GLY A 191 -1.28 1.86 28.33
N LEU A 192 -0.39 1.73 27.34
CA LEU A 192 -0.41 2.53 26.13
C LEU A 192 -1.23 1.81 25.04
N GLN A 193 -2.16 2.49 24.39
CA GLN A 193 -2.83 1.95 23.19
C GLN A 193 -2.18 2.49 21.92
N LEU A 194 -1.84 1.59 20.99
CA LEU A 194 -1.47 1.94 19.62
C LEU A 194 -2.56 1.46 18.67
N THR A 195 -2.95 2.31 17.72
CA THR A 195 -3.95 2.00 16.69
C THR A 195 -3.39 2.33 15.32
N GLY A 196 -3.45 1.37 14.41
CA GLY A 196 -3.14 1.61 13.00
C GLY A 196 -4.32 2.23 12.26
N THR A 197 -4.02 3.15 11.34
CA THR A 197 -4.98 3.64 10.34
C THR A 197 -4.72 2.92 9.03
N ILE A 198 -5.75 2.29 8.46
CA ILE A 198 -5.62 1.45 7.26
C ILE A 198 -6.50 2.03 6.17
N THR A 199 -5.92 2.28 4.99
CA THR A 199 -6.70 2.50 3.76
C THR A 199 -6.59 1.24 2.91
N PRO A 200 -7.63 0.40 2.84
CA PRO A 200 -7.50 -0.91 2.19
C PRO A 200 -7.31 -0.83 0.67
N ASN A 201 -7.63 0.31 0.04
CA ASN A 201 -7.44 0.54 -1.39
C ASN A 201 -8.08 -0.56 -2.27
N GLY A 202 -9.28 -1.01 -1.88
CA GLY A 202 -10.02 -2.08 -2.56
C GLY A 202 -9.65 -3.50 -2.11
N ASN A 203 -8.68 -3.67 -1.20
CA ASN A 203 -8.36 -4.97 -0.63
C ASN A 203 -9.21 -5.28 0.61
N THR A 204 -9.36 -6.58 0.89
CA THR A 204 -9.87 -7.06 2.17
C THR A 204 -8.71 -7.35 3.10
N ILE A 205 -8.71 -6.78 4.31
CA ILE A 205 -7.69 -7.05 5.33
C ILE A 205 -7.98 -8.40 6.00
N SER A 206 -7.01 -9.30 6.01
CA SER A 206 -7.13 -10.63 6.62
C SER A 206 -6.56 -10.70 8.03
N SER A 207 -5.49 -9.95 8.32
CA SER A 207 -4.85 -9.98 9.64
C SER A 207 -4.04 -8.72 9.96
N TYR A 208 -3.86 -8.50 11.27
CA TYR A 208 -2.97 -7.52 11.86
C TYR A 208 -1.91 -8.24 12.68
N GLN A 209 -0.72 -7.66 12.80
CA GLN A 209 0.33 -8.16 13.68
C GLN A 209 1.14 -7.00 14.23
N TRP A 210 1.08 -6.83 15.55
CA TRP A 210 1.95 -5.92 16.30
C TRP A 210 3.19 -6.64 16.81
N SER A 211 4.34 -5.97 16.72
CA SER A 211 5.61 -6.45 17.27
C SER A 211 6.42 -5.30 17.83
N GLN A 212 7.21 -5.56 18.86
CA GLN A 212 8.24 -4.64 19.32
C GLN A 212 9.53 -4.94 18.53
N LEU A 213 10.10 -3.93 17.88
CA LEU A 213 11.37 -4.04 17.15
C LEU A 213 12.56 -3.73 18.07
N THR A 214 12.46 -2.65 18.85
CA THR A 214 13.53 -2.16 19.73
C THR A 214 12.94 -1.63 21.05
N GLY A 215 13.78 -1.53 22.07
CA GLY A 215 13.41 -0.93 23.35
C GLY A 215 14.38 -1.28 24.48
N PRO A 216 14.38 -0.51 25.58
CA PRO A 216 15.24 -0.74 26.74
C PRO A 216 14.89 -2.03 27.52
N ASN A 217 13.67 -2.55 27.36
CA ASN A 217 13.27 -3.88 27.81
C ASN A 217 12.25 -4.50 26.83
N THR A 218 11.85 -5.74 27.06
CA THR A 218 10.72 -6.36 26.36
C THR A 218 9.41 -5.95 27.03
N SER A 219 8.55 -5.25 26.30
CA SER A 219 7.20 -4.89 26.72
C SER A 219 6.21 -6.06 26.51
N THR A 220 5.02 -5.94 27.10
CA THR A 220 3.91 -6.87 26.86
C THR A 220 2.91 -6.25 25.89
N ILE A 221 2.66 -6.91 24.76
CA ILE A 221 1.65 -6.49 23.77
C ILE A 221 0.45 -7.42 23.88
N THR A 222 -0.69 -6.86 24.28
CA THR A 222 -1.99 -7.55 24.26
C THR A 222 -2.80 -7.11 23.04
N ASN A 223 -3.64 -7.99 22.51
CA ASN A 223 -4.38 -7.76 21.27
C ASN A 223 -3.46 -7.48 20.07
N ALA A 224 -2.31 -8.17 20.00
CA ALA A 224 -1.35 -7.99 18.92
C ALA A 224 -1.89 -8.36 17.53
N ALA A 225 -3.00 -9.11 17.46
CA ALA A 225 -3.63 -9.54 16.21
C ALA A 225 -4.82 -8.66 15.77
N THR A 226 -5.01 -7.49 16.38
CA THR A 226 -6.09 -6.54 16.04
C THR A 226 -5.54 -5.19 15.61
N GLN A 227 -6.40 -4.35 15.01
CA GLN A 227 -6.03 -3.01 14.53
C GLN A 227 -5.50 -2.10 15.65
N THR A 228 -6.03 -2.25 16.87
CA THR A 228 -5.56 -1.59 18.09
C THR A 228 -4.93 -2.61 19.02
N CYS A 229 -3.76 -2.34 19.57
CA CYS A 229 -3.14 -3.14 20.63
C CYS A 229 -2.94 -2.32 21.91
N THR A 230 -2.74 -3.02 23.03
CA THR A 230 -2.41 -2.40 24.31
C THR A 230 -1.05 -2.89 24.78
N ILE A 231 -0.15 -1.95 25.08
CA ILE A 231 1.23 -2.16 25.49
C ILE A 231 1.38 -1.84 26.97
N THR A 232 1.96 -2.76 27.73
CA THR A 232 2.24 -2.61 29.16
C THR A 232 3.67 -3.04 29.49
N GLY A 233 4.12 -2.77 30.71
CA GLY A 233 5.48 -3.12 31.15
C GLY A 233 6.59 -2.22 30.58
N LEU A 234 6.23 -1.02 30.14
CA LEU A 234 7.18 -0.02 29.65
C LEU A 234 8.00 0.57 30.80
N ILE A 235 9.30 0.73 30.58
CA ILE A 235 10.22 1.52 31.42
C ILE A 235 10.67 2.75 30.63
N SER A 236 11.36 3.68 31.28
CA SER A 236 11.85 4.87 30.57
C SER A 236 12.82 4.50 29.45
N GLY A 237 12.65 5.13 28.29
CA GLY A 237 13.46 4.96 27.09
C GLY A 237 12.62 5.05 25.81
N THR A 238 13.26 4.78 24.68
CA THR A 238 12.64 4.80 23.35
C THR A 238 12.35 3.39 22.88
N TYR A 239 11.14 3.17 22.37
CA TYR A 239 10.71 1.91 21.76
C TYR A 239 10.30 2.13 20.32
N THR A 240 10.47 1.12 19.48
CA THR A 240 9.87 1.08 18.14
C THR A 240 8.94 -0.12 18.05
N PHE A 241 7.68 0.12 17.69
CA PHE A 241 6.66 -0.91 17.48
C PHE A 241 6.24 -0.93 16.01
N ARG A 242 6.08 -2.12 15.42
CA ARG A 242 5.63 -2.30 14.04
C ARG A 242 4.24 -2.88 14.00
N LEU A 243 3.36 -2.28 13.20
CA LEU A 243 2.14 -2.92 12.73
C LEU A 243 2.35 -3.47 11.32
N THR A 244 2.14 -4.77 11.14
CA THR A 244 2.04 -5.41 9.82
C THR A 244 0.60 -5.76 9.52
N VAL A 245 0.11 -5.38 8.36
CA VAL A 245 -1.24 -5.66 7.85
C VAL A 245 -1.12 -6.60 6.66
N THR A 246 -1.86 -7.71 6.68
CA THR A 246 -1.92 -8.65 5.55
C THR A 246 -3.31 -8.60 4.90
N THR A 247 -3.36 -8.57 3.57
CA THR A 247 -4.61 -8.68 2.80
C THR A 247 -4.98 -10.15 2.56
N ALA A 248 -6.26 -10.41 2.28
CA ALA A 248 -6.73 -11.74 1.88
C ALA A 248 -6.05 -12.26 0.60
N GLY A 249 -5.52 -11.37 -0.24
CA GLY A 249 -4.71 -11.70 -1.42
C GLY A 249 -3.24 -12.02 -1.10
N GLY A 250 -2.85 -12.00 0.17
CA GLY A 250 -1.50 -12.33 0.66
C GLY A 250 -0.50 -11.17 0.63
N GLN A 251 -0.92 -9.94 0.28
CA GLN A 251 -0.03 -8.77 0.29
C GLN A 251 0.19 -8.30 1.72
N GLN A 252 1.40 -7.82 2.02
CA GLN A 252 1.75 -7.27 3.33
C GLN A 252 2.25 -5.84 3.22
N VAL A 253 1.80 -4.98 4.14
CA VAL A 253 2.32 -3.63 4.36
C VAL A 253 2.56 -3.43 5.84
N SER A 254 3.51 -2.57 6.18
CA SER A 254 3.84 -2.28 7.57
C SER A 254 4.15 -0.82 7.78
N ASP A 255 3.93 -0.36 9.01
CA ASP A 255 4.41 0.93 9.49
C ASP A 255 4.88 0.85 10.94
N ASP A 256 5.77 1.75 11.33
CA ASP A 256 6.46 1.78 12.61
C ASP A 256 6.05 3.00 13.44
N ALA A 257 5.82 2.79 14.73
CA ALA A 257 5.61 3.85 15.70
C ALA A 257 6.76 3.91 16.71
N THR A 258 7.30 5.12 16.89
CA THR A 258 8.24 5.46 17.93
C THR A 258 7.49 5.87 19.19
N VAL A 259 7.73 5.15 20.29
CA VAL A 259 7.16 5.46 21.59
C VAL A 259 8.26 5.93 22.53
N GLN A 260 8.16 7.18 22.97
CA GLN A 260 9.08 7.76 23.94
C GLN A 260 8.46 7.73 25.34
N VAL A 261 9.12 7.03 26.26
CA VAL A 261 8.66 6.85 27.64
C VAL A 261 9.53 7.65 28.61
N TYR A 262 8.92 8.66 29.23
CA TYR A 262 9.55 9.46 30.27
C TYR A 262 9.33 8.84 31.65
N PRO A 263 10.31 8.92 32.57
CA PRO A 263 10.14 8.40 33.92
C PRO A 263 9.07 9.19 34.69
N ALA A 264 8.60 8.67 35.83
CA ALA A 264 7.66 9.39 36.68
C ALA A 264 8.33 10.64 37.25
N GLY A 265 7.75 11.82 37.01
CA GLY A 265 8.41 13.10 37.30
C GLY A 265 9.60 13.41 36.38
N GLY A 266 9.71 12.70 35.26
CA GLY A 266 10.70 12.95 34.23
C GLY A 266 10.40 14.21 33.41
N PRO A 267 11.35 14.60 32.54
CA PRO A 267 11.25 15.87 31.84
C PRO A 267 10.02 15.90 30.93
N LYS A 268 9.21 16.93 31.11
CA LYS A 268 8.01 17.18 30.30
C LYS A 268 8.39 17.71 28.91
N ILE A 269 7.59 17.36 27.90
CA ILE A 269 7.70 17.94 26.56
C ILE A 269 6.33 18.46 26.12
N LEU A 270 6.31 19.68 25.58
CA LEU A 270 5.17 20.27 24.89
C LEU A 270 5.56 20.61 23.45
N ARG A 271 4.78 20.15 22.47
CA ARG A 271 4.92 20.52 21.05
C ARG A 271 3.72 21.35 20.63
N VAL A 272 3.93 22.57 20.17
CA VAL A 272 2.87 23.54 19.88
C VAL A 272 2.76 23.78 18.39
N ASN A 273 1.56 23.63 17.85
CA ASN A 273 1.20 24.07 16.50
C ASN A 273 0.45 25.41 16.59
N PHE A 274 0.93 26.44 15.90
CA PHE A 274 0.28 27.75 15.86
C PHE A 274 -0.56 27.89 14.59
N SER A 275 -1.85 28.21 14.74
CA SER A 275 -2.77 28.36 13.61
C SER A 275 -3.72 29.56 13.76
N ASN A 276 -4.19 30.11 12.65
CA ASN A 276 -5.15 31.22 12.65
C ASN A 276 -6.55 30.74 13.04
N THR A 277 -6.95 29.57 12.55
CA THR A 277 -8.20 28.89 12.88
C THR A 277 -7.92 27.52 13.47
N GLN A 278 -8.94 26.87 14.04
CA GLN A 278 -8.76 25.54 14.62
C GLN A 278 -8.32 24.52 13.57
N ALA A 279 -7.01 24.26 13.49
CA ALA A 279 -6.45 23.21 12.67
C ALA A 279 -6.91 21.80 13.13
N PRO A 280 -6.93 20.81 12.20
CA PRO A 280 -7.12 19.40 12.54
C PRO A 280 -6.12 18.94 13.61
N ALA A 281 -6.55 17.98 14.45
CA ALA A 281 -5.67 17.42 15.47
C ALA A 281 -4.45 16.77 14.82
N VAL A 282 -3.26 17.18 15.27
CA VAL A 282 -1.98 16.57 14.87
C VAL A 282 -1.49 15.72 16.05
N PRO A 283 -1.26 14.42 15.85
CA PRO A 283 -0.85 13.49 16.91
C PRO A 283 0.39 13.96 17.66
N GLY A 284 0.31 14.05 18.99
CA GLY A 284 1.43 14.50 19.82
C GLY A 284 1.73 16.01 19.76
N TRP A 285 0.84 16.81 19.15
CA TRP A 285 0.93 18.26 19.07
C TRP A 285 -0.28 18.95 19.72
N PHE A 286 0.00 19.99 20.49
CA PHE A 286 -0.97 20.87 21.09
C PHE A 286 -1.28 22.02 20.13
N ASN A 287 -2.53 22.12 19.69
CA ASN A 287 -2.95 23.15 18.75
C ASN A 287 -3.36 24.43 19.47
N VAL A 288 -2.60 25.51 19.29
CA VAL A 288 -2.91 26.85 19.80
C VAL A 288 -3.34 27.70 18.62
N TYR A 289 -4.60 28.15 18.66
CA TYR A 289 -5.22 28.74 17.50
C TYR A 289 -6.02 29.99 17.81
N GLY A 290 -6.16 30.84 16.79
CA GLY A 290 -7.00 32.01 16.77
C GLY A 290 -6.31 33.21 16.11
N PRO A 291 -7.08 34.23 15.73
CA PRO A 291 -6.53 35.45 15.14
C PRO A 291 -5.81 36.26 16.24
N VAL A 292 -4.48 36.21 16.29
CA VAL A 292 -3.71 36.91 17.36
C VAL A 292 -3.75 38.43 17.26
N THR A 293 -4.21 38.99 16.14
CA THR A 293 -4.36 40.44 15.98
C THR A 293 -5.39 40.97 16.97
N ASN A 294 -4.94 41.78 17.95
CA ASN A 294 -5.77 42.38 19.00
C ASN A 294 -6.54 41.38 19.90
N ASN A 295 -6.24 40.09 19.84
CA ASN A 295 -6.86 39.10 20.71
C ASN A 295 -5.83 38.44 21.62
N HIS A 296 -6.25 38.23 22.86
CA HIS A 296 -5.50 37.47 23.85
C HIS A 296 -5.90 36.00 23.75
N ILE A 297 -4.91 35.17 23.39
CA ILE A 297 -5.04 33.72 23.26
C ILE A 297 -4.21 33.10 24.38
N THR A 298 -4.90 32.35 25.22
CA THR A 298 -4.32 31.59 26.32
C THR A 298 -4.79 30.15 26.22
N ALA A 299 -3.86 29.21 26.16
CA ALA A 299 -4.17 27.79 26.00
C ALA A 299 -3.25 26.94 26.88
N THR A 300 -3.85 26.13 27.77
CA THR A 300 -3.12 25.25 28.68
C THR A 300 -3.15 23.82 28.17
N ASP A 301 -1.98 23.23 27.98
CA ASP A 301 -1.87 21.83 27.61
C ASP A 301 -2.24 20.93 28.82
N PRO A 302 -3.25 20.05 28.69
CA PRO A 302 -3.71 19.23 29.80
C PRO A 302 -2.69 18.18 30.25
N THR A 303 -1.68 17.88 29.44
CA THR A 303 -0.67 16.85 29.74
C THR A 303 0.46 17.40 30.63
N THR A 304 1.02 18.53 30.23
CA THR A 304 2.15 19.18 30.93
C THR A 304 1.67 20.14 32.00
N GLY A 305 0.48 20.72 31.84
CA GLY A 305 -0.03 21.85 32.63
C GLY A 305 0.59 23.20 32.23
N TRP A 306 1.40 23.24 31.17
CA TRP A 306 2.01 24.48 30.69
C TRP A 306 1.03 25.27 29.83
N THR A 307 1.13 26.59 29.93
CA THR A 307 0.24 27.52 29.23
C THR A 307 1.02 28.28 28.16
N ILE A 308 0.49 28.31 26.95
CA ILE A 308 0.91 29.23 25.89
C ILE A 308 0.02 30.46 25.95
N ASP A 309 0.65 31.63 26.03
CA ASP A 309 -0.02 32.92 26.17
C ASP A 309 0.61 33.94 25.22
N ASN A 310 -0.17 34.54 24.32
CA ASN A 310 0.31 35.49 23.32
C ASN A 310 0.31 36.97 23.79
N GLY A 311 0.13 37.26 25.08
CA GLY A 311 0.03 38.64 25.56
C GLY A 311 0.48 38.87 27.00
N GLY A 312 1.46 39.78 27.16
CA GLY A 312 1.75 40.46 28.42
C GLY A 312 0.63 41.44 28.82
N ALA A 313 0.63 41.90 30.06
CA ALA A 313 -0.52 42.48 30.76
C ALA A 313 -1.27 43.68 30.11
N THR A 314 -0.77 44.32 29.04
CA THR A 314 -1.43 45.47 28.37
C THR A 314 -0.96 45.70 26.91
N GLY A 315 -1.77 45.33 25.91
CA GLY A 315 -1.85 46.02 24.60
C GLY A 315 -0.96 45.58 23.41
N ALA A 316 -1.60 45.37 22.24
CA ALA A 316 -1.06 45.54 20.88
C ALA A 316 0.22 44.78 20.43
N TYR A 317 0.67 43.76 21.14
CA TYR A 317 1.93 43.05 20.82
C TYR A 317 1.96 42.25 19.50
N TRP A 318 0.78 41.93 18.94
CA TRP A 318 0.58 41.26 17.66
C TRP A 318 -0.18 42.17 16.69
N THR A 319 0.29 43.40 16.49
CA THR A 319 -0.33 44.36 15.58
C THR A 319 0.24 44.22 14.18
N ALA A 320 -0.61 43.91 13.20
CA ALA A 320 -0.24 44.00 11.79
C ALA A 320 -0.51 45.40 11.23
N PHE A 321 0.31 45.80 10.26
CA PHE A 321 -0.08 46.84 9.30
C PHE A 321 -1.11 46.24 8.32
N GLY A 322 -2.41 46.40 8.60
CA GLY A 322 -3.49 46.16 7.64
C GLY A 322 -3.86 44.70 7.33
N GLY A 323 -3.75 43.74 8.28
CA GLY A 323 -4.10 42.34 8.03
C GLY A 323 -4.24 41.43 9.26
N SER A 324 -4.42 40.12 9.03
CA SER A 324 -4.42 39.06 10.05
C SER A 324 -2.99 38.59 10.34
N ASN A 325 -2.66 38.30 11.61
CA ASN A 325 -1.36 37.82 12.08
C ASN A 325 -1.26 36.28 12.16
N GLY A 326 -2.15 35.56 11.47
CA GLY A 326 -2.11 34.11 11.36
C GLY A 326 -2.43 33.62 9.95
N ASN A 327 -1.93 32.45 9.58
CA ASN A 327 -2.28 31.76 8.34
C ASN A 327 -2.25 30.24 8.54
N ASP A 328 -3.13 29.52 7.84
CA ASP A 328 -3.29 28.07 7.99
C ASP A 328 -2.80 27.27 6.77
N ASP A 329 -2.43 27.93 5.68
CA ASP A 329 -2.02 27.25 4.44
C ASP A 329 -0.97 28.05 3.65
N SER A 330 -0.05 28.67 4.36
CA SER A 330 1.01 29.49 3.75
C SER A 330 2.41 29.07 4.13
N GLY A 331 2.58 28.15 5.06
CA GLY A 331 3.85 27.50 5.31
C GLY A 331 4.12 26.37 4.32
N GLN A 332 5.37 25.92 4.24
CA GLN A 332 5.76 24.89 3.27
C GLN A 332 5.20 23.51 3.68
N THR A 333 5.17 22.57 2.75
CA THR A 333 4.83 21.16 3.02
C THR A 333 5.80 20.25 2.29
N THR A 334 6.03 19.06 2.82
CA THR A 334 6.78 17.98 2.18
C THR A 334 5.90 17.11 1.29
N GLY A 335 4.60 17.04 1.59
CA GLY A 335 3.59 16.23 0.91
C GLY A 335 3.37 14.87 1.56
N ASP A 336 4.21 14.48 2.52
CA ASP A 336 4.26 13.16 3.14
C ASP A 336 4.62 13.21 4.64
N ASP A 337 4.49 14.36 5.30
CA ASP A 337 4.84 14.59 6.71
C ASP A 337 6.32 14.30 7.07
N SER A 338 7.23 14.20 6.08
CA SER A 338 8.66 13.89 6.31
C SER A 338 9.51 15.07 6.80
N GLY A 339 8.90 16.23 7.03
CA GLY A 339 9.57 17.44 7.49
C GLY A 339 10.07 17.37 8.93
N ILE A 340 10.76 18.42 9.36
CA ILE A 340 11.24 18.59 10.75
C ILE A 340 10.08 18.60 11.76
N VAL A 341 8.89 18.98 11.30
CA VAL A 341 7.60 18.86 11.98
C VAL A 341 6.56 18.43 10.92
N PRO A 342 5.39 17.86 11.30
CA PRO A 342 4.37 17.42 10.35
C PRO A 342 3.91 18.55 9.41
N ASP A 343 3.43 18.22 8.22
CA ASP A 343 3.03 19.20 7.20
C ASP A 343 1.92 20.13 7.68
N GLN A 344 0.98 19.61 8.49
CA GLN A 344 -0.07 20.42 9.10
C GLN A 344 0.49 21.49 10.05
N VAL A 345 1.64 21.23 10.67
CA VAL A 345 2.35 22.19 11.53
C VAL A 345 3.24 23.10 10.70
N LEU A 346 3.91 22.58 9.66
CA LEU A 346 4.70 23.41 8.75
C LEU A 346 3.84 24.45 8.03
N LYS A 347 2.60 24.13 7.63
CA LYS A 347 1.78 25.04 6.81
C LYS A 347 1.04 26.13 7.58
N SER A 348 0.84 25.95 8.88
CA SER A 348 0.16 26.89 9.78
C SER A 348 1.16 27.72 10.57
N PHE A 349 0.85 28.99 10.85
CA PHE A 349 1.68 29.85 11.68
C PHE A 349 0.95 31.06 12.24
N TRP A 350 1.56 31.64 13.28
CA TRP A 350 1.42 33.04 13.62
C TRP A 350 2.61 33.84 13.12
N PHE A 351 2.43 35.14 12.91
CA PHE A 351 3.52 36.01 12.48
C PHE A 351 3.36 37.44 12.96
N ASN A 352 4.48 38.14 13.02
CA ASN A 352 4.52 39.59 13.14
C ASN A 352 5.07 40.21 11.86
N TYR A 353 4.56 41.40 11.51
CA TYR A 353 4.97 42.18 10.35
C TYR A 353 5.37 43.59 10.77
N SER A 354 6.55 44.03 10.35
CA SER A 354 7.19 45.33 10.57
C SER A 354 7.41 45.77 12.02
N THR A 355 6.83 45.11 13.01
CA THR A 355 7.06 45.44 14.43
C THR A 355 8.44 44.96 14.85
N LYS A 356 9.26 45.88 15.33
CA LYS A 356 10.61 45.62 15.83
C LYS A 356 10.60 45.38 17.34
N TYR A 357 11.49 44.51 17.80
CA TYR A 357 11.66 44.25 19.22
C TYR A 357 12.15 45.50 19.96
N THR A 358 11.59 45.77 21.14
CA THR A 358 12.06 46.81 22.06
C THR A 358 12.59 46.17 23.34
N THR A 359 11.68 45.80 24.25
CA THR A 359 12.00 45.23 25.56
C THR A 359 10.98 44.20 26.06
N THR A 360 9.94 43.91 25.27
CA THR A 360 8.79 43.11 25.73
C THR A 360 8.62 41.88 24.85
N ASP A 361 8.45 40.73 25.49
CA ASP A 361 8.15 39.47 24.83
C ASP A 361 6.63 39.35 24.59
N ASN A 362 6.25 38.83 23.42
CA ASN A 362 4.85 38.75 22.96
C ASN A 362 4.31 37.32 22.87
N LEU A 363 5.10 36.35 23.30
CA LEU A 363 4.69 34.97 23.49
C LEU A 363 5.31 34.46 24.79
N LEU A 364 4.51 33.84 25.63
CA LEU A 364 4.91 33.35 26.94
C LEU A 364 4.61 31.86 27.03
N VAL A 365 5.54 31.13 27.65
CA VAL A 365 5.31 29.78 28.15
C VAL A 365 5.28 29.86 29.66
N ALA A 366 4.14 29.56 30.27
CA ALA A 366 3.92 29.69 31.71
C ALA A 366 3.64 28.33 32.38
N GLY A 367 3.77 28.28 33.71
CA GLY A 367 3.58 27.06 34.49
C GLY A 367 4.84 26.17 34.55
N LEU A 368 6.00 26.74 34.21
CA LEU A 368 7.29 26.06 34.23
C LEU A 368 7.83 25.98 35.67
N ASN A 369 8.61 24.93 35.94
CA ASN A 369 9.28 24.77 37.22
C ASN A 369 10.52 25.67 37.28
N THR A 370 10.55 26.59 38.25
CA THR A 370 11.63 27.58 38.40
C THR A 370 12.98 26.99 38.81
N ALA A 371 13.00 25.73 39.25
CA ALA A 371 14.22 24.99 39.57
C ALA A 371 14.79 24.22 38.36
N LYS A 372 14.12 24.26 37.20
CA LYS A 372 14.52 23.54 35.99
C LYS A 372 14.97 24.49 34.88
N THR A 373 15.66 23.93 33.91
CA THR A 373 15.99 24.59 32.65
C THR A 373 15.29 23.86 31.51
N TYR A 374 15.20 24.52 30.36
CA TYR A 374 14.40 24.07 29.24
C TYR A 374 15.15 24.23 27.91
N THR A 375 15.00 23.25 27.04
CA THR A 375 15.36 23.35 25.63
C THR A 375 14.15 23.84 24.83
N LEU A 376 14.33 24.90 24.05
CA LEU A 376 13.34 25.43 23.12
C LEU A 376 13.77 25.15 21.69
N LYS A 377 12.88 24.57 20.89
CA LYS A 377 13.06 24.39 19.45
C LYS A 377 11.99 25.19 18.70
N LEU A 378 12.42 26.13 17.88
CA LEU A 378 11.55 27.06 17.14
C LEU A 378 11.63 26.80 15.65
N VAL A 379 10.48 26.79 14.98
CA VAL A 379 10.37 26.57 13.53
C VAL A 379 9.58 27.69 12.89
N GLY A 380 10.18 28.32 11.87
CA GLY A 380 9.53 29.22 10.94
C GLY A 380 9.51 28.59 9.55
N SER A 381 8.35 28.58 8.89
CA SER A 381 8.18 28.04 7.54
C SER A 381 7.19 28.88 6.72
N ARG A 382 7.58 29.15 5.48
CA ARG A 382 6.80 29.89 4.47
C ARG A 382 6.98 29.22 3.10
N LYS A 383 5.90 29.04 2.34
CA LYS A 383 5.94 28.52 0.96
C LYS A 383 6.92 29.31 0.09
N THR A 384 7.56 28.60 -0.83
CA THR A 384 8.32 29.20 -1.93
C THR A 384 7.38 29.99 -2.86
N GLY A 385 7.88 31.04 -3.52
CA GLY A 385 7.08 31.85 -4.47
C GLY A 385 6.70 33.24 -3.98
N VAL A 386 7.26 33.68 -2.86
CA VAL A 386 7.27 35.09 -2.42
C VAL A 386 8.66 35.69 -2.65
N SER A 387 8.72 36.97 -3.03
CA SER A 387 9.95 37.66 -3.45
C SER A 387 10.77 38.23 -2.31
N ASP A 388 10.13 38.62 -1.21
CA ASP A 388 10.82 39.30 -0.12
C ASP A 388 11.31 38.29 0.93
N ALA A 389 12.31 38.70 1.71
CA ALA A 389 12.88 37.88 2.77
C ALA A 389 11.80 37.40 3.76
N ARG A 390 11.89 36.13 4.15
CA ARG A 390 10.98 35.48 5.10
C ARG A 390 11.81 34.78 6.16
N TYR A 391 11.70 35.24 7.40
CA TYR A 391 12.47 34.70 8.51
C TYR A 391 11.55 34.43 9.70
N GLY A 392 11.88 33.41 10.49
CA GLY A 392 11.54 33.37 11.90
C GLY A 392 12.60 34.16 12.65
N VAL A 393 12.17 35.13 13.44
CA VAL A 393 13.07 36.00 14.22
C VAL A 393 12.58 36.07 15.65
N TRP A 394 13.42 35.57 16.56
CA TRP A 394 13.04 35.32 17.94
C TRP A 394 14.06 35.86 18.93
N ARG A 395 13.62 36.15 20.14
CA ARG A 395 14.49 36.32 21.31
C ARG A 395 13.89 35.52 22.45
N ILE A 396 14.75 34.95 23.28
CA ILE A 396 14.33 34.20 24.47
C ILE A 396 14.71 35.01 25.70
N ASN A 397 13.74 35.33 26.55
CA ASN A 397 13.88 36.17 27.75
C ASN A 397 14.62 37.50 27.47
N GLY A 398 14.25 38.17 26.37
CA GLY A 398 14.92 39.41 25.91
C GLY A 398 16.39 39.28 25.51
N GLY A 399 16.89 38.05 25.31
CA GLY A 399 18.26 37.76 24.90
C GLY A 399 18.62 38.22 23.47
N ALA A 400 19.69 37.63 22.94
CA ALA A 400 20.16 37.92 21.59
C ALA A 400 19.13 37.51 20.53
N GLU A 401 19.15 38.22 19.40
CA GLU A 401 18.28 37.91 18.26
C GLU A 401 18.71 36.59 17.61
N LEU A 402 17.75 35.70 17.44
CA LEU A 402 17.85 34.43 16.77
C LEU A 402 17.13 34.54 15.43
N GLN A 403 17.73 34.04 14.37
CA GLN A 403 17.19 34.14 13.03
C GLN A 403 17.20 32.78 12.34
N GLN A 404 16.13 32.48 11.61
CA GLN A 404 16.00 31.28 10.79
C GLN A 404 15.33 31.65 9.48
N ASN A 405 15.93 31.27 8.35
CA ASN A 405 15.29 31.44 7.06
C ASN A 405 14.03 30.55 7.00
N ALA A 406 12.88 31.17 6.84
CA ALA A 406 11.59 30.48 6.77
C ALA A 406 11.21 30.11 5.33
N LEU A 407 11.81 30.74 4.31
CA LEU A 407 11.42 30.54 2.92
C LEU A 407 11.76 29.12 2.44
N GLY A 408 10.73 28.35 2.11
CA GLY A 408 10.85 26.95 1.70
C GLY A 408 11.34 26.01 2.79
N ASN A 409 11.34 26.44 4.06
CA ASN A 409 11.89 25.62 5.14
C ASN A 409 11.00 24.43 5.47
N THR A 410 11.56 23.22 5.36
CA THR A 410 10.94 21.96 5.81
C THR A 410 11.84 21.17 6.75
N ALA A 411 13.08 21.61 6.99
CA ALA A 411 14.14 20.76 7.56
C ALA A 411 14.94 21.42 8.68
N VAL A 412 14.84 22.74 8.85
CA VAL A 412 15.66 23.51 9.79
C VAL A 412 14.81 23.97 10.96
N GLN A 413 15.36 23.86 12.16
CA GLN A 413 14.83 24.46 13.39
C GLN A 413 15.94 25.19 14.15
N THR A 414 15.56 26.15 14.98
CA THR A 414 16.48 26.88 15.86
C THR A 414 16.36 26.29 17.26
N VAL A 415 17.48 25.93 17.87
CA VAL A 415 17.52 25.28 19.18
C VAL A 415 18.23 26.18 20.18
N VAL A 416 17.61 26.39 21.34
CA VAL A 416 18.17 27.12 22.49
C VAL A 416 18.06 26.21 23.70
N THR A 417 19.16 25.95 24.38
CA THR A 417 19.23 25.04 25.53
C THR A 417 19.52 25.82 26.81
N GLY A 418 19.28 25.20 27.98
CA GLY A 418 19.58 25.80 29.27
C GLY A 418 18.74 27.04 29.59
N VAL A 419 17.54 27.16 29.00
CA VAL A 419 16.69 28.33 29.22
C VAL A 419 16.03 28.23 30.59
N ALA A 420 16.36 29.16 31.48
CA ALA A 420 15.70 29.27 32.78
C ALA A 420 14.40 30.10 32.66
N PRO A 421 13.29 29.68 33.29
CA PRO A 421 12.13 30.54 33.46
C PRO A 421 12.43 31.66 34.47
N ASP A 422 11.62 32.72 34.44
CA ASP A 422 11.63 33.77 35.43
C ASP A 422 11.11 33.28 36.80
N ALA A 423 11.14 34.15 37.81
CA ALA A 423 10.71 33.82 39.18
C ALA A 423 9.22 33.42 39.28
N THR A 424 8.41 33.69 38.25
CA THR A 424 6.99 33.31 38.17
C THR A 424 6.74 32.05 37.34
N GLY A 425 7.80 31.37 36.90
CA GLY A 425 7.70 30.15 36.11
C GLY A 425 7.35 30.43 34.64
N LYS A 426 7.80 31.57 34.09
CA LYS A 426 7.56 31.95 32.70
C LYS A 426 8.85 32.05 31.89
N ILE A 427 8.80 31.57 30.66
CA ILE A 427 9.78 31.90 29.62
C ILE A 427 9.11 32.86 28.64
N GLY A 428 9.78 33.98 28.37
CA GLY A 428 9.37 34.95 27.36
C GLY A 428 10.02 34.68 26.01
N ILE A 429 9.22 34.82 24.96
CA ILE A 429 9.64 34.67 23.56
C ILE A 429 9.17 35.91 22.81
N ALA A 430 10.10 36.59 22.17
CA ALA A 430 9.82 37.77 21.36
C ALA A 430 9.79 37.38 19.88
N VAL A 431 8.60 37.34 19.28
CA VAL A 431 8.37 37.10 17.85
C VAL A 431 8.18 38.45 17.14
N TYR A 432 9.29 39.03 16.68
CA TYR A 432 9.34 40.38 16.09
C TYR A 432 10.20 40.40 14.84
N ALA A 433 9.91 41.30 13.90
CA ALA A 433 10.74 41.48 12.73
C ALA A 433 12.17 41.88 13.13
N SER A 434 13.16 41.38 12.36
CA SER A 434 14.58 41.62 12.59
C SER A 434 14.93 43.10 12.67
N LEU A 435 15.82 43.46 13.60
CA LEU A 435 16.39 44.81 13.67
C LEU A 435 17.28 45.11 12.46
N ASN A 436 17.86 44.09 11.84
CA ASN A 436 18.57 44.19 10.57
C ASN A 436 17.57 44.04 9.41
N THR A 437 17.45 45.10 8.59
CA THR A 437 16.51 45.19 7.47
C THR A 437 16.79 44.19 6.34
N THR A 438 17.98 43.59 6.29
CA THR A 438 18.35 42.56 5.30
C THR A 438 17.47 41.31 5.40
N TYR A 439 16.98 40.99 6.60
CA TYR A 439 16.18 39.78 6.86
C TYR A 439 14.67 40.03 6.70
N GLY A 440 14.30 41.20 6.18
CA GLY A 440 12.93 41.59 5.89
C GLY A 440 12.15 42.01 7.14
N ASP A 441 10.85 42.18 6.93
CA ASP A 441 9.93 42.74 7.94
C ASP A 441 9.02 41.68 8.55
N PHE A 442 9.29 40.40 8.37
CA PHE A 442 8.47 39.33 8.90
C PHE A 442 9.21 38.53 9.98
N SER A 443 8.44 38.06 10.96
CA SER A 443 8.85 36.99 11.87
C SER A 443 7.75 35.95 11.97
N TYR A 444 8.05 34.71 11.57
CA TYR A 444 7.12 33.58 11.60
C TYR A 444 7.37 32.69 12.81
N ILE A 445 6.30 32.09 13.35
CA ILE A 445 6.38 30.96 14.25
C ILE A 445 5.29 29.94 13.90
N ASN A 446 5.73 28.77 13.44
CA ASN A 446 4.88 27.66 13.04
C ASN A 446 4.80 26.65 14.18
N ALA A 447 5.97 26.32 14.75
CA ALA A 447 6.11 25.40 15.86
C ALA A 447 6.97 25.95 16.99
N LEU A 448 6.61 25.57 18.21
CA LEU A 448 7.43 25.68 19.40
C LEU A 448 7.44 24.33 20.12
N ILE A 449 8.61 23.74 20.29
CA ILE A 449 8.79 22.56 21.14
C ILE A 449 9.56 22.99 22.40
N ILE A 450 8.97 22.72 23.57
CA ILE A 450 9.57 22.97 24.88
C ILE A 450 9.87 21.62 25.52
N GLU A 451 11.13 21.40 25.90
CA GLU A 451 11.59 20.19 26.57
C GLU A 451 12.18 20.60 27.90
N GLU A 452 11.65 20.07 29.00
CA GLU A 452 12.30 20.18 30.30
C GLU A 452 13.65 19.46 30.27
N GLU A 453 14.67 20.05 30.87
CA GLU A 453 15.98 19.44 31.03
C GLU A 453 16.07 18.73 32.39
N GLN A 454 16.89 17.68 32.47
CA GLN A 454 16.97 16.83 33.67
C GLN A 454 17.50 17.55 34.91
#